data_AF-A0A1M5R1L5-F1
#
_entry.id   AF-A0A1M5R1L5-F1
#
_cell.length_a   1.000
_cell.length_b   1.000
_cell.length_c   1.000
_cell.angle_alpha   90.00
_cell.angle_beta   90.00
_cell.angle_gamma   90.00
#
_symmetry.space_group_name_H-M   'P 1'
#
loop_
_entity.id
_entity.type
_entity.pdbx_description
1 polymer ?
#
loop_
_entity_poly.entity_id
_entity_poly.type
_entity_poly.pdbx_seq_one_letter_code
_entity_poly.pdbx_strand_id
1 'polypeptide(L)'
;MINKLFYIIYNSYYKNGEYKDDTPSLTVGGIFLICFFCSGLSILNIIGWVDPLYYHMKLSKTTVFLEIILYGSIVYFLFYHNKRYQRIYEKYKEDAFLNSQLAKFIGFFIVILIIISPFMLALVHDRIFLGHWMRIS
;
A
#
# COMPACT_ATOMS: atom_id res chain seq x y z
N MET A 1 -14.25 -2.16 -0.55
CA MET A 1 -13.44 -1.02 -1.05
C MET A 1 -12.13 -1.48 -1.66
N ILE A 2 -11.34 -2.28 -0.93
CA ILE A 2 -10.00 -2.72 -1.38
C ILE A 2 -9.99 -3.50 -2.71
N ASN A 3 -10.99 -4.34 -2.97
CA ASN A 3 -11.10 -5.05 -4.26
C ASN A 3 -11.31 -4.11 -5.45
N LYS A 4 -12.02 -2.98 -5.24
CA LYS A 4 -12.21 -1.97 -6.29
C LYS A 4 -10.90 -1.22 -6.56
N LEU A 5 -10.16 -0.88 -5.51
CA LEU A 5 -8.84 -0.29 -5.65
C LEU A 5 -7.87 -1.25 -6.37
N PHE A 6 -7.84 -2.51 -5.94
CA PHE A 6 -7.06 -3.56 -6.60
C PHE A 6 -7.42 -3.66 -8.09
N TYR A 7 -8.71 -3.70 -8.41
CA TYR A 7 -9.19 -3.72 -9.78
C TYR A 7 -8.71 -2.49 -10.59
N ILE A 8 -8.88 -1.28 -10.06
CA ILE A 8 -8.48 -0.03 -10.74
C ILE A 8 -6.99 -0.05 -11.11
N ILE A 9 -6.14 -0.47 -10.17
CA ILE A 9 -4.69 -0.55 -10.39
C ILE A 9 -4.39 -1.68 -11.38
N TYR A 10 -4.94 -2.89 -11.17
CA TYR A 10 -4.76 -4.04 -12.06
C TYR A 10 -5.20 -3.77 -13.50
N ASN A 11 -6.36 -3.14 -13.71
CA ASN A 11 -6.88 -2.73 -15.01
C ASN A 11 -6.10 -1.57 -15.66
N SER A 12 -5.15 -0.97 -14.93
CA SER A 12 -4.23 0.01 -15.51
C SER A 12 -3.01 -0.66 -16.14
N TYR A 13 -2.62 -1.83 -15.64
CA TYR A 13 -1.56 -2.69 -16.20
C TYR A 13 -2.09 -3.72 -17.21
N TYR A 14 -3.40 -3.93 -17.27
CA TYR A 14 -4.09 -4.76 -18.25
C TYR A 14 -4.78 -3.87 -19.29
N LYS A 15 -4.31 -3.83 -20.54
CA LYS A 15 -4.88 -2.94 -21.57
C LYS A 15 -5.32 -3.77 -22.77
N ASN A 16 -6.62 -3.71 -23.11
CA ASN A 16 -7.20 -4.32 -24.32
C ASN A 16 -7.00 -5.84 -24.46
N GLY A 17 -7.05 -6.60 -23.35
CA GLY A 17 -6.89 -8.05 -23.38
C GLY A 17 -5.43 -8.52 -23.51
N GLU A 18 -4.48 -7.59 -23.66
CA GLU A 18 -3.05 -7.87 -23.71
C GLU A 18 -2.32 -7.29 -22.49
N TYR A 19 -1.35 -8.05 -22.03
CA TYR A 19 -0.51 -7.72 -20.89
C TYR A 19 0.53 -6.68 -21.32
N LYS A 20 0.56 -5.52 -20.65
CA LYS A 20 1.60 -4.51 -20.89
C LYS A 20 2.97 -4.92 -20.31
N ASP A 21 2.95 -5.78 -19.30
CA ASP A 21 4.09 -6.40 -18.59
C ASP A 21 3.79 -7.90 -18.42
N ASP A 22 4.81 -8.76 -18.43
CA ASP A 22 4.65 -10.23 -18.39
C ASP A 22 3.88 -10.77 -17.15
N THR A 23 3.76 -9.99 -16.05
CA THR A 23 3.06 -10.40 -14.81
C THR A 23 2.37 -9.24 -14.05
N PRO A 24 1.29 -8.62 -14.57
CA PRO A 24 0.68 -7.45 -13.91
C PRO A 24 0.08 -7.79 -12.53
N SER A 25 -0.35 -9.04 -12.34
CA SER A 25 -0.84 -9.51 -11.06
C SER A 25 0.25 -9.36 -10.02
N LEU A 26 1.47 -9.82 -10.27
CA LEU A 26 2.59 -9.73 -9.33
C LEU A 26 2.95 -8.27 -9.02
N THR A 27 3.00 -7.40 -10.04
CA THR A 27 3.26 -5.96 -9.86
C THR A 27 2.25 -5.31 -8.92
N VAL A 28 0.95 -5.54 -9.14
CA VAL A 28 -0.08 -5.00 -8.25
C VAL A 28 0.02 -5.58 -6.84
N GLY A 29 0.37 -6.86 -6.70
CA GLY A 29 0.67 -7.47 -5.41
C GLY A 29 1.78 -6.75 -4.67
N GLY A 30 2.88 -6.45 -5.36
CA GLY A 30 3.99 -5.67 -4.81
C GLY A 30 3.54 -4.28 -4.35
N ILE A 31 2.72 -3.59 -5.14
CA ILE A 31 2.14 -2.29 -4.73
C ILE A 31 1.34 -2.43 -3.44
N PHE A 32 0.46 -3.42 -3.34
CA PHE A 32 -0.34 -3.64 -2.13
C PHE A 32 0.51 -4.07 -0.93
N LEU A 33 1.58 -4.83 -1.14
CA LEU A 33 2.55 -5.19 -0.11
C LEU A 33 3.19 -3.92 0.48
N ILE A 34 3.69 -3.03 -0.39
CA ILE A 34 4.26 -1.75 0.05
C ILE A 34 3.20 -0.91 0.76
N CYS A 35 1.98 -0.82 0.25
CA CYS A 35 0.89 -0.09 0.90
C CYS A 35 0.60 -0.61 2.32
N PHE A 36 0.51 -1.95 2.51
CA PHE A 36 0.27 -2.51 3.84
C PHE A 36 1.45 -2.28 4.78
N PHE A 37 2.68 -2.41 4.29
CA PHE A 37 3.88 -2.10 5.05
C PHE A 37 3.91 -0.63 5.49
N CYS A 38 3.70 0.32 4.58
CA CYS A 38 3.62 1.76 4.89
C CYS A 38 2.46 2.12 5.82
N SER A 39 1.33 1.41 5.72
CA SER A 39 0.21 1.56 6.66
C SER A 39 0.62 1.10 8.06
N GLY A 40 1.33 -0.03 8.16
CA GLY A 40 1.90 -0.52 9.42
C GLY A 40 2.85 0.49 10.06
N LEU A 41 3.79 1.03 9.28
CA LEU A 41 4.70 2.09 9.74
C LEU A 41 3.94 3.35 10.20
N SER A 42 2.88 3.73 9.48
CA SER A 42 2.04 4.86 9.87
C SER A 42 1.37 4.64 11.23
N ILE A 43 0.87 3.42 11.49
CA ILE A 43 0.29 3.05 12.78
C ILE A 43 1.34 3.09 13.88
N LEU A 44 2.54 2.54 13.64
CA LEU A 44 3.64 2.59 14.61
C LEU A 44 4.04 4.02 14.96
N ASN A 45 4.11 4.91 13.96
CA ASN A 45 4.35 6.33 14.19
C ASN A 45 3.28 6.94 15.10
N ILE A 46 2.00 6.71 14.81
CA ILE A 46 0.89 7.22 15.64
C ILE A 46 0.97 6.69 17.07
N ILE A 47 1.29 5.40 17.25
CA ILE A 47 1.48 4.81 18.59
C ILE A 47 2.64 5.51 19.32
N GLY A 48 3.76 5.76 18.63
CA GLY A 48 4.90 6.49 19.19
C GLY A 48 4.59 7.93 19.63
N TRP A 49 3.54 8.56 19.09
CA TRP A 49 3.08 9.88 19.54
C TRP A 49 2.37 9.82 20.89
N VAL A 50 1.69 8.69 21.16
CA VAL A 50 0.90 8.47 22.37
C VAL A 50 1.75 7.85 23.47
N ASP A 51 2.70 6.99 23.10
CA ASP A 51 3.62 6.31 24.02
C ASP A 51 5.09 6.56 23.63
N PRO A 52 5.82 7.41 24.38
CA PRO A 52 7.22 7.73 24.08
C PRO A 52 8.17 6.54 24.26
N LEU A 53 7.79 5.45 24.94
CA LEU A 53 8.60 4.23 25.00
C LEU A 53 8.67 3.54 23.63
N TYR A 54 7.64 3.68 22.81
CA TYR A 54 7.62 3.16 21.44
C TYR A 54 8.42 4.03 20.46
N TYR A 55 8.65 5.30 20.76
CA TYR A 55 9.45 6.20 19.91
C TYR A 55 10.91 5.76 19.78
N HIS A 56 11.48 5.15 20.82
CA HIS A 56 12.87 4.69 20.82
C HIS A 56 13.06 3.25 20.34
N MET A 57 11.97 2.53 20.00
CA MET A 57 12.09 1.21 19.41
C MET A 57 12.62 1.30 17.99
N LYS A 58 13.91 0.99 17.82
CA LYS A 58 14.50 0.81 16.49
C LYS A 58 13.97 -0.48 15.87
N LEU A 59 13.35 -0.38 14.69
CA LEU A 59 13.03 -1.58 13.91
C LEU A 59 14.32 -2.32 13.56
N SER A 60 14.43 -3.55 14.06
CA SER A 60 15.53 -4.44 13.67
C SER A 60 15.31 -4.95 12.25
N LYS A 61 16.40 -5.28 11.54
CA LYS A 61 16.31 -5.90 10.20
C LYS A 61 15.44 -7.17 10.22
N THR A 62 15.53 -7.95 11.29
CA THR A 62 14.72 -9.16 11.50
C THR A 62 13.24 -8.83 11.63
N THR A 63 12.89 -7.78 12.39
CA THR A 63 11.49 -7.32 12.52
C THR A 63 10.92 -6.90 11.17
N VAL A 64 11.66 -6.09 10.40
CA VAL A 64 11.23 -5.66 9.06
C VAL A 64 11.02 -6.85 8.14
N PHE A 65 11.93 -7.83 8.16
CA PHE A 65 11.81 -9.03 7.34
C PHE A 65 10.56 -9.86 7.70
N LEU A 66 10.29 -10.04 9.00
CA LEU A 66 9.09 -10.73 9.47
C LEU A 66 7.80 -9.98 9.07
N GLU A 67 7.80 -8.65 9.16
CA GLU A 67 6.68 -7.82 8.70
C GLU A 67 6.43 -7.97 7.20
N ILE A 68 7.49 -7.97 6.37
CA ILE A 68 7.36 -8.19 4.92
C ILE A 68 6.73 -9.57 4.64
N ILE A 69 7.15 -10.62 5.33
CA ILE A 69 6.56 -11.97 5.19
C ILE A 69 5.09 -11.96 5.61
N LEU A 70 4.77 -11.30 6.73
CA LEU A 70 3.41 -11.22 7.24
C LEU A 70 2.49 -10.47 6.27
N TYR A 71 2.89 -9.28 5.83
CA TYR A 71 2.13 -8.50 4.85
C TYR A 71 2.06 -9.19 3.49
N GLY A 72 3.12 -9.88 3.07
CA GLY A 72 3.12 -10.70 1.86
C GLY A 72 2.08 -11.82 1.94
N SER A 73 1.99 -12.47 3.09
CA SER A 73 0.98 -13.49 3.36
C SER A 73 -0.43 -12.89 3.32
N ILE A 74 -0.65 -11.72 3.92
CA ILE A 74 -1.93 -11.00 3.87
C ILE A 74 -2.32 -10.67 2.42
N VAL A 75 -1.40 -10.12 1.62
CA VAL A 75 -1.61 -9.84 0.19
C VAL A 75 -1.97 -11.11 -0.57
N TYR A 76 -1.24 -12.20 -0.32
CA TYR A 76 -1.51 -13.50 -0.93
C TYR A 76 -2.94 -13.97 -0.64
N PHE A 77 -3.36 -14.01 0.62
CA PHE A 77 -4.72 -14.45 0.98
C PHE A 77 -5.81 -13.49 0.50
N LEU A 78 -5.54 -12.19 0.48
CA LEU A 78 -6.51 -11.20 0.03
C LEU A 78 -6.75 -11.24 -1.48
N PHE A 79 -5.71 -11.46 -2.30
CA PHE A 79 -5.83 -11.28 -3.75
C PHE A 79 -5.47 -12.52 -4.57
N TYR A 80 -4.60 -13.42 -4.10
CA TYR A 80 -4.08 -14.53 -4.92
C TYR A 80 -4.69 -15.88 -4.57
N HIS A 81 -5.00 -16.10 -3.30
CA HIS A 81 -5.59 -17.35 -2.84
C HIS A 81 -6.86 -17.67 -3.65
N ASN A 82 -6.93 -18.90 -4.16
CA ASN A 82 -8.00 -19.38 -5.04
C ASN A 82 -8.27 -18.51 -6.28
N LYS A 83 -7.21 -17.89 -6.85
CA LYS A 83 -7.26 -17.02 -8.03
C LYS A 83 -8.22 -15.84 -7.86
N ARG A 84 -8.30 -15.29 -6.65
CA ARG A 84 -9.27 -14.23 -6.31
C ARG A 84 -9.10 -12.96 -7.16
N TYR A 85 -7.89 -12.62 -7.60
CA TYR A 85 -7.60 -11.51 -8.50
C TYR A 85 -8.37 -11.62 -9.82
N GLN A 86 -8.52 -12.83 -10.38
CA GLN A 86 -9.33 -13.06 -11.58
C GLN A 86 -10.80 -12.81 -11.29
N ARG A 87 -11.33 -13.29 -10.16
CA ARG A 87 -12.73 -13.04 -9.78
C ARG A 87 -13.00 -11.55 -9.55
N ILE A 88 -12.04 -10.82 -9.00
CA ILE A 88 -12.13 -9.36 -8.84
C ILE A 88 -12.19 -8.70 -10.22
N TYR A 89 -11.32 -9.09 -11.15
CA TYR A 89 -11.34 -8.59 -12.52
C TYR A 89 -12.69 -8.85 -13.20
N GLU A 90 -13.13 -10.11 -13.26
CA GLU A 90 -14.39 -10.50 -13.88
C GLU A 90 -15.60 -9.77 -13.29
N LYS A 91 -15.59 -9.51 -11.99
CA LYS A 91 -16.69 -8.81 -11.30
C LYS A 91 -16.80 -7.34 -11.69
N TYR A 92 -15.69 -6.67 -11.96
CA TYR A 92 -15.65 -5.21 -12.15
C TYR A 92 -15.32 -4.78 -13.59
N LYS A 93 -15.03 -5.73 -14.50
CA LYS A 93 -14.63 -5.44 -15.89
C LYS A 93 -15.64 -4.61 -16.67
N GLU A 94 -16.93 -4.71 -16.35
CA GLU A 94 -18.02 -4.01 -17.04
C GLU A 94 -18.41 -2.69 -16.34
N ASP A 95 -17.79 -2.35 -15.20
CA ASP A 95 -18.10 -1.14 -14.45
C ASP A 95 -17.50 0.09 -15.14
N ALA A 96 -18.37 0.92 -15.72
CA ALA A 96 -17.97 2.11 -16.49
C ALA A 96 -17.19 3.13 -15.65
N PHE A 97 -17.53 3.30 -14.37
CA PHE A 97 -16.82 4.24 -13.50
C PHE A 97 -15.42 3.71 -13.18
N LEU A 98 -15.29 2.45 -12.78
CA LEU A 98 -14.00 1.85 -12.42
C LEU A 98 -13.03 1.74 -13.61
N ASN A 99 -13.56 1.74 -14.84
CA ASN A 99 -12.78 1.78 -16.06
C ASN A 99 -12.36 3.19 -16.52
N SER A 100 -12.96 4.23 -15.94
CA SER A 100 -12.68 5.64 -16.30
C SER A 100 -11.26 6.08 -15.91
N GLN A 101 -10.72 7.06 -16.63
CA GLN A 101 -9.43 7.69 -16.29
C GLN A 101 -9.48 8.36 -14.91
N LEU A 102 -10.63 8.91 -14.52
CA LEU A 102 -10.84 9.54 -13.22
C LEU A 102 -10.65 8.52 -12.09
N ALA A 103 -11.26 7.33 -12.21
CA ALA A 103 -11.09 6.28 -11.21
C ALA A 103 -9.63 5.82 -11.11
N LYS A 104 -8.92 5.71 -12.24
CA LYS A 104 -7.47 5.40 -12.26
C LYS A 104 -6.66 6.46 -11.53
N PHE A 105 -6.89 7.74 -11.83
CA PHE A 105 -6.25 8.85 -11.15
C PHE A 105 -6.48 8.80 -9.63
N ILE A 106 -7.75 8.67 -9.20
CA ILE A 106 -8.10 8.56 -7.78
C ILE A 106 -7.42 7.34 -7.14
N GLY A 107 -7.42 6.19 -7.81
CA GLY A 107 -6.81 4.96 -7.31
C GLY A 107 -5.31 5.12 -7.06
N PHE A 108 -4.56 5.63 -8.04
CA PHE A 108 -3.12 5.87 -7.88
C PHE A 108 -2.83 6.99 -6.87
N PHE A 109 -3.66 8.04 -6.83
CA PHE A 109 -3.52 9.09 -5.82
C PHE A 109 -3.65 8.53 -4.40
N ILE A 110 -4.62 7.65 -4.14
CA ILE A 110 -4.77 6.96 -2.86
C ILE A 110 -3.53 6.11 -2.52
N VAL A 111 -3.01 5.33 -3.49
CA VAL A 111 -1.80 4.53 -3.30
C VAL A 111 -0.61 5.40 -2.91
N ILE A 112 -0.39 6.50 -3.63
CA ILE A 112 0.70 7.44 -3.35
C ILE A 112 0.56 8.03 -1.94
N LEU A 113 -0.66 8.44 -1.54
CA LEU A 113 -0.90 8.97 -0.20
C LEU A 113 -0.57 7.95 0.90
N ILE A 114 -0.91 6.68 0.72
CA ILE A 114 -0.60 5.62 1.68
C ILE A 114 0.91 5.38 1.78
N ILE A 115 1.63 5.44 0.66
CA ILE A 115 3.09 5.24 0.64
C ILE A 115 3.82 6.41 1.31
N ILE A 116 3.33 7.63 1.12
CA ILE A 116 3.93 8.86 1.65
C ILE A 116 3.51 9.14 3.11
N SER A 117 2.36 8.60 3.57
CA SER A 117 1.83 8.86 4.91
C SER A 117 2.80 8.61 6.06
N PRO A 118 3.61 7.52 6.12
CA PRO A 118 4.52 7.32 7.24
C PRO A 118 5.58 8.43 7.33
N PHE A 119 6.06 8.93 6.19
CA PHE A 119 7.02 10.04 6.15
C PHE A 119 6.40 11.35 6.60
N MET A 120 5.18 11.64 6.14
CA MET A 120 4.45 12.84 6.56
C MET A 120 4.17 12.84 8.06
N LEU A 121 3.76 11.69 8.61
CA LEU A 121 3.54 11.54 10.05
C LEU A 121 4.85 11.72 10.82
N ALA A 122 5.93 11.07 10.41
CA ALA A 122 7.22 11.23 11.08
C ALA A 122 7.74 12.68 11.02
N LEU A 123 7.54 13.40 9.90
CA LEU A 123 7.89 14.82 9.78
C LEU A 123 7.10 15.70 10.75
N VAL A 124 5.79 15.48 10.85
CA VAL A 124 4.91 16.22 11.78
C VAL A 124 5.31 15.95 13.22
N HIS A 125 5.62 14.69 13.54
CA HIS A 125 6.07 14.29 14.87
C HIS A 125 7.35 15.01 15.29
N ASP A 126 8.41 14.92 14.49
CA ASP A 126 9.70 15.55 14.80
C ASP A 126 9.54 17.06 14.96
N ARG A 127 8.70 17.69 14.13
CA ARG A 127 8.42 19.12 14.25
C ARG A 127 7.72 19.48 15.55
N ILE A 128 6.73 18.70 15.98
CA ILE A 128 5.93 18.96 17.20
C ILE A 128 6.74 18.66 18.46
N PHE A 129 7.45 17.53 18.52
CA PHE A 129 8.08 17.03 19.75
C PHE A 129 9.56 17.43 19.89
N LEU A 130 10.31 17.50 18.79
CA LEU A 130 11.74 17.83 18.82
C LEU A 130 12.04 19.29 18.41
N GLY A 131 11.04 20.01 17.90
CA GLY A 131 11.17 21.41 17.48
C GLY A 131 11.97 21.63 16.18
N HIS A 132 12.45 20.56 15.54
CA HIS A 132 13.18 20.62 14.27
C HIS A 132 12.56 19.69 13.21
N TRP A 133 12.86 19.95 11.95
CA TRP A 133 12.49 19.04 10.87
C TRP A 133 13.38 17.80 10.87
N MET A 134 12.85 16.68 10.37
CA MET A 134 13.60 15.42 10.25
C MET A 134 14.85 15.64 9.40
N ARG A 135 16.02 15.25 9.92
CA ARG A 135 17.28 15.26 9.17
C ARG A 135 17.50 13.89 8.56
N ILE A 136 17.49 13.83 7.23
CA ILE A 136 17.90 12.64 6.49
C ILE A 136 19.44 12.65 6.49
N SER A 137 20.05 11.82 7.32
CA SER A 137 21.50 11.61 7.39
C SER A 137 21.91 10.36 6.63
#